data_AF-A0A8J3GQY0-F1
#
_entry.id   AF-A0A8J3GQY0-F1
#
_cell.length_a   1.000
_cell.length_b   1.000
_cell.length_c   1.000
_cell.angle_alpha   90.00
_cell.angle_beta   90.00
_cell.angle_gamma   90.00
#
_symmetry.space_group_name_H-M   'P 1'
#
loop_
_entity.id
_entity.type
_entity.pdbx_description
1 polymer ?
#
loop_
_entity_poly.entity_id
_entity_poly.type
_entity_poly.pdbx_seq_one_letter_code
_entity_poly.pdbx_strand_id
1 'polypeptide(L)' 'MELNVVPAIEGVFRVVVDGEPVGYVVEVGRVFVTLRGPVYNTSIEVGQSLEFEAAVRLLAREKLASRVGG' A
#
# COMPACT_ATOMS: atom_id res chain seq x y z
N MET A 1 -7.55 -0.66 14.11
CA MET A 1 -6.92 -0.98 12.82
C MET A 1 -5.46 -1.24 13.10
N GLU A 2 -5.01 -2.46 12.91
CA GLU A 2 -3.60 -2.83 12.97
C GLU A 2 -2.99 -2.64 11.57
N LEU A 3 -1.89 -1.90 11.49
CA LEU A 3 -1.19 -1.60 10.24
C LEU A 3 0.22 -2.18 10.32
N ASN A 4 0.50 -3.15 9.45
CA ASN A 4 1.79 -3.80 9.35
C ASN A 4 2.39 -3.55 7.97
N VAL A 5 3.68 -3.25 7.92
CA VAL A 5 4.43 -3.06 6.68
C VAL A 5 5.55 -4.07 6.65
N VAL A 6 5.54 -4.94 5.65
CA VAL A 6 6.42 -6.10 5.57
C VAL A 6 7.25 -5.99 4.28
N PRO A 7 8.59 -6.03 4.34
CA PRO A 7 9.43 -6.13 3.14
C PRO A 7 9.05 -7.38 2.34
N ALA A 8 8.78 -7.23 1.04
CA ALA A 8 8.45 -8.34 0.15
C ALA A 8 9.69 -8.75 -0.68
N ILE A 9 10.28 -7.77 -1.37
CA ILE A 9 11.56 -7.84 -2.06
C ILE A 9 12.24 -6.47 -1.94
N GLU A 10 13.47 -6.33 -2.42
CA GLU A 10 14.18 -5.05 -2.41
C GLU A 10 13.33 -3.94 -3.07
N GLY A 11 13.16 -2.82 -2.34
CA GLY A 11 12.35 -1.68 -2.78
C GLY A 11 10.83 -1.91 -2.79
N VAL A 12 10.32 -3.08 -2.40
CA VAL A 12 8.88 -3.38 -2.40
C VAL A 12 8.40 -3.78 -1.00
N PHE A 13 7.43 -3.04 -0.49
CA PHE A 13 6.87 -3.22 0.84
C PHE A 13 5.39 -3.60 0.74
N ARG A 14 5.00 -4.73 1.31
CA ARG A 14 3.59 -5.13 1.40
C ARG A 14 2.95 -4.44 2.59
N VAL A 15 1.79 -3.83 2.36
CA VAL A 15 0.98 -3.22 3.43
C VAL A 15 -0.15 -4.18 3.80
N VAL A 16 -0.24 -4.47 5.09
CA VAL A 16 -1.21 -5.38 5.69
C VAL A 16 -2.04 -4.60 6.69
N VAL A 17 -3.37 -4.69 6.57
CA VAL A 17 -4.32 -4.02 7.45
C VAL A 17 -5.22 -5.09 8.07
N ASP A 18 -5.27 -5.13 9.40
CA ASP A 18 -6.05 -6.11 10.16
C ASP A 18 -5.79 -7.57 9.70
N GLY A 19 -4.52 -7.87 9.38
CA GLY A 19 -4.09 -9.19 8.89
C GLY A 19 -4.27 -9.45 7.39
N GLU A 20 -4.93 -8.55 6.65
CA GLU A 20 -5.17 -8.70 5.21
C GLU A 20 -4.21 -7.85 4.37
N PRO A 21 -3.57 -8.41 3.33
CA PRO A 21 -2.78 -7.63 2.39
C PRO A 21 -3.69 -6.72 1.56
N VAL A 22 -3.46 -5.41 1.64
CA VAL A 22 -4.26 -4.40 0.92
C VAL A 22 -3.55 -3.89 -0.33
N GLY A 23 -2.23 -4.04 -0.40
CA GLY A 23 -1.43 -3.51 -1.48
C GLY A 23 0.06 -3.44 -1.15
N TYR A 24 0.76 -2.63 -1.92
CA TYR A 24 2.20 -2.50 -1.89
C TYR A 24 2.61 -1.04 -1.99
N VAL A 25 3.76 -0.71 -1.40
CA VAL A 25 4.48 0.53 -1.66
C VAL A 25 5.79 0.15 -2.34
N VAL A 26 6.10 0.80 -3.46
CA VAL A 26 7.27 0.53 -4.28
C VAL A 26 8.16 1.78 -4.30
N GLU A 27 9.40 1.63 -3.90
CA GLU A 27 10.42 2.65 -4.04
C GLU A 27 10.89 2.71 -5.50
N VAL A 28 10.70 3.85 -6.14
CA VAL A 28 11.11 4.12 -7.52
C VAL A 28 11.94 5.40 -7.52
N GLY A 29 13.26 5.25 -7.37
CA GLY A 29 14.18 6.38 -7.27
C GLY A 29 13.98 7.17 -5.98
N ARG A 30 13.31 8.33 -6.07
CA ARG A 30 13.01 9.20 -4.91
C ARG A 30 11.53 9.22 -4.51
N VAL A 31 10.69 8.50 -5.25
CA VAL A 31 9.25 8.44 -5.01
C VAL A 31 8.84 7.06 -4.52
N PHE A 32 7.79 7.03 -3.72
CA PHE A 32 7.12 5.83 -3.24
C PHE A 32 5.77 5.73 -3.93
N VAL A 33 5.63 4.75 -4.83
CA VAL A 33 4.41 4.47 -5.58
C VAL A 33 3.52 3.55 -4.75
N THR A 34 2.24 3.88 -4.65
CA THR A 34 1.25 3.13 -3.90
C THR A 34 0.40 2.29 -4.84
N LEU A 35 0.44 0.97 -4.66
CA LEU A 35 -0.29 0.01 -5.48
C LEU A 35 -1.37 -0.69 -4.64
N ARG A 36 -2.61 -0.68 -5.09
CA ARG A 36 -3.75 -1.33 -4.45
C ARG A 36 -4.01 -2.71 -5.05
N GLY A 37 -4.13 -3.72 -4.20
CA GLY A 37 -4.46 -5.08 -4.58
C GLY A 37 -3.65 -6.10 -3.79
N PRO A 38 -4.24 -7.24 -3.39
CA PRO A 38 -3.57 -8.21 -2.52
C PRO A 38 -2.41 -8.95 -3.20
N VAL A 39 -2.31 -8.88 -4.54
CA VAL A 39 -1.27 -9.53 -5.35
C VAL A 39 -0.56 -8.46 -6.17
N TYR A 40 0.76 -8.41 -6.06
CA TYR A 40 1.61 -7.37 -6.67
C TYR A 40 1.40 -7.24 -8.18
N ASN A 41 1.47 -8.35 -8.92
CA ASN A 41 1.37 -8.37 -10.39
C ASN A 41 0.01 -7.94 -10.94
N THR A 42 -1.01 -7.86 -10.10
CA THR A 42 -2.37 -7.44 -10.50
C THR A 42 -2.83 -6.20 -9.74
N SER A 43 -1.91 -5.55 -9.03
CA SER A 43 -2.20 -4.33 -8.27
C SER A 43 -2.25 -3.11 -9.19
N ILE A 44 -3.00 -2.10 -8.77
CA ILE A 44 -3.26 -0.89 -9.55
C ILE A 44 -2.66 0.29 -8.80
N GLU A 45 -1.92 1.14 -9.50
CA GLU A 45 -1.44 2.39 -8.90
C GLU A 45 -2.60 3.29 -8.48
N VAL A 46 -2.56 3.75 -7.24
CA VAL A 46 -3.57 4.64 -6.64
C VAL A 46 -2.98 5.97 -6.16
N GLY A 47 -1.66 6.14 -6.26
CA GLY A 47 -1.00 7.39 -5.93
C GLY A 47 0.50 7.23 -5.71
N GLN A 48 1.15 8.33 -5.40
CA GLN A 48 2.59 8.39 -5.11
C GLN A 48 2.90 9.48 -4.08
N SER A 49 4.02 9.33 -3.38
CA SER A 49 4.52 10.33 -2.42
C SER A 49 6.04 10.34 -2.39
N LEU A 50 6.64 11.46 -1.98
CA LEU A 50 8.07 11.54 -1.65
C LEU A 50 8.37 10.92 -0.28
N GLU A 51 7.35 10.69 0.54
CA GLU A 51 7.49 10.13 1.88
C GLU A 51 6.84 8.75 1.96
N PHE A 52 7.62 7.77 2.42
CA PHE A 52 7.18 6.39 2.57
C PHE A 52 5.94 6.25 3.45
N GLU A 53 5.92 6.91 4.62
CA GLU A 53 4.78 6.87 5.54
C GLU A 53 3.50 7.41 4.91
N ALA A 54 3.61 8.46 4.09
CA ALA A 54 2.46 9.04 3.40
C ALA A 54 1.90 8.08 2.34
N ALA A 55 2.75 7.39 1.58
CA ALA A 55 2.34 6.35 0.64
C ALA A 55 1.61 5.18 1.35
N VAL A 56 2.13 4.72 2.49
CA VAL A 56 1.48 3.69 3.31
C VAL A 56 0.11 4.16 3.82
N ARG A 57 0.01 5.40 4.32
CA ARG A 57 -1.25 5.98 4.82
C ARG A 57 -2.31 6.13 3.72
N LEU A 58 -1.89 6.43 2.49
CA LEU A 58 -2.79 6.50 1.33
C LEU A 58 -3.49 5.15 1.12
N LEU A 59 -2.72 4.07 1.15
CA LEU A 59 -3.25 2.72 0.96
C LEU A 59 -4.17 2.26 2.11
N ALA A 60 -3.81 2.59 3.36
CA ALA A 60 -4.63 2.26 4.52
C ALA A 60 -6.00 2.99 4.50
N ARG A 61 -6.04 4.23 4.00
CA ARG A 61 -7.29 5.00 3.84
C ARG A 61 -8.20 4.43 2.76
N GLU A 62 -7.64 3.98 1.64
CA GLU A 62 -8.41 3.33 0.56
C GLU A 62 -9.18 2.09 1.06
N LYS A 63 -8.57 1.28 1.94
CA LYS A 63 -9.25 0.12 2.56
C LYS A 63 -10.42 0.54 3.45
N LEU A 64 -10.32 1.67 4.14
CA LEU A 64 -11.43 2.18 4.95
C LEU A 64 -12.57 2.70 4.06
N ALA A 65 -12.25 3.44 3.00
CA ALA A 65 -13.24 3.94 2.06
C ALA A 65 -14.03 2.81 1.36
N SER A 66 -13.36 1.72 0.98
CA SER A 66 -14.01 0.56 0.36
C SER A 66 -14.93 -0.23 1.30
N ARG A 67 -14.75 -0.12 2.62
CA ARG A 67 -15.64 -0.75 3.62
C ARG A 67 -16.92 0.03 3.90
N VAL A 68 -16.97 1.32 3.57
CA VAL A 68 -18.12 2.19 3.84
C VAL A 68 -19.10 2.23 2.65
N GLY A 69 -18.65 1.83 1.46
CA GLY A 69 -19.46 1.80 0.23
C GLY A 69 -20.09 0.46 -0.13
N GLY A 70 -20.07 -0.55 0.76
CA GLY A 70 -20.56 -1.92 0.53
C GLY A 70 -21.64 -2.34 1.51
#